data_AF-A0A962Z118-F1
#
_entry.id   AF-A0A962Z118-F1
#
_cell.length_a   1.000
_cell.length_b   1.000
_cell.length_c   1.000
_cell.angle_alpha   90.00
_cell.angle_beta   90.00
_cell.angle_gamma   90.00
#
_symmetry.space_group_name_H-M   'P 1'
#
loop_
_entity.id
_entity.type
_entity.pdbx_description
1 polymer ?
#
loop_
_entity_poly.entity_id
_entity_poly.type
_entity_poly.pdbx_seq_one_letter_code
_entity_poly.pdbx_strand_id
1 'polypeptide(L)'
;KPSSGVQGNFEGGSLETMRYMVASGLGITVLPRTAAGINSLPNEMLVTRPFNGEAPQRTVALAWRKSFPRPQAIEVLTEVIAAAGLDGVTSLHSGAIKSQPALTR
;
A
#
# COMPACT_ATOMS: atom_id res chain seq x y z
N LYS A 1 -37.86 15.80 1.83
CA LYS A 1 -36.53 16.44 1.88
C LYS A 1 -35.61 15.50 2.65
N PRO A 2 -34.79 14.65 2.01
CA PRO A 2 -33.97 13.72 2.77
C PRO A 2 -32.85 14.50 3.45
N SER A 3 -32.61 14.10 4.70
CA SER A 3 -31.65 14.63 5.64
C SER A 3 -30.24 14.60 5.06
N SER A 4 -29.54 15.72 5.21
CA SER A 4 -28.09 15.86 5.02
C SER A 4 -27.36 14.84 5.90
N GLY A 5 -27.02 13.69 5.31
CA GLY A 5 -26.09 12.74 5.90
C GLY A 5 -24.75 13.44 6.12
N VAL A 6 -24.16 13.22 7.29
CA VAL A 6 -22.82 13.71 7.62
C VAL A 6 -21.84 13.13 6.61
N GLN A 7 -21.55 13.91 5.55
CA GLN A 7 -20.41 13.70 4.66
C GLN A 7 -19.16 14.22 5.37
N GLY A 8 -18.83 13.60 6.51
CA GLY A 8 -17.54 13.83 7.16
C GLY A 8 -16.49 13.00 6.43
N ASN A 9 -15.35 13.61 6.10
CA ASN A 9 -14.17 12.84 5.72
C ASN A 9 -13.75 12.03 6.96
N PHE A 10 -14.14 10.76 7.02
CA PHE A 10 -13.77 9.88 8.12
C PHE A 10 -12.33 9.43 7.90
N GLU A 11 -11.39 10.14 8.53
CA GLU A 11 -9.97 9.82 8.45
C GLU A 11 -9.61 8.74 9.48
N GLY A 12 -9.42 7.51 9.00
CA GLY A 12 -8.78 6.45 9.79
C GLY A 12 -7.27 6.54 9.64
N GLY A 13 -6.54 6.70 10.76
CA GLY A 13 -5.07 6.79 10.74
C GLY A 13 -4.35 5.50 10.33
N SER A 14 -5.06 4.37 10.24
CA SER A 14 -4.53 3.06 9.81
C SER A 14 -5.50 2.36 8.86
N LEU A 15 -4.97 1.52 7.97
CA LEU A 15 -5.75 0.64 7.10
C LEU A 15 -6.65 -0.31 7.90
N GLU A 16 -6.21 -0.75 9.08
CA GLU A 16 -7.00 -1.63 9.96
C GLU A 16 -8.18 -0.89 10.58
N THR A 17 -7.98 0.35 11.02
CA THR A 17 -9.07 1.20 11.51
C THR A 17 -10.10 1.43 10.42
N MET A 18 -9.67 1.74 9.19
CA MET A 18 -10.59 1.87 8.05
C MET A 18 -11.38 0.59 7.78
N ARG A 19 -10.73 -0.57 7.89
CA ARG A 19 -11.42 -1.85 7.75
C ARG A 19 -12.47 -2.08 8.84
N TYR A 20 -12.14 -1.78 10.11
CA TYR A 20 -13.10 -1.90 11.21
C TYR A 20 -14.29 -0.94 11.06
N MET A 21 -14.05 0.28 10.60
CA MET A 21 -15.12 1.25 10.32
C MET A 21 -16.08 0.74 9.23
N VAL A 22 -15.55 0.18 8.14
CA VAL A 22 -16.40 -0.44 7.10
C VAL A 22 -17.15 -1.66 7.66
N ALA A 23 -16.49 -2.49 8.48
CA ALA A 23 -17.12 -3.63 9.12
C ALA A 23 -18.25 -3.24 10.09
N SER A 24 -18.16 -2.06 10.72
CA SER A 24 -19.24 -1.50 11.55
C SER A 24 -20.32 -0.77 10.76
N GLY A 25 -20.30 -0.85 9.42
CA GLY A 25 -21.30 -0.23 8.54
C GLY A 25 -21.00 1.21 8.12
N LEU A 26 -19.80 1.73 8.41
CA LEU A 26 -19.40 3.09 8.00
C LEU A 26 -18.88 3.11 6.56
N GLY A 27 -19.80 2.95 5.61
CA GLY A 27 -19.56 3.15 4.18
C GLY A 27 -18.66 2.10 3.53
N ILE A 28 -17.81 2.55 2.60
CA ILE A 28 -16.84 1.74 1.85
C ILE A 28 -15.47 2.40 1.89
N THR A 29 -14.40 1.64 1.66
CA THR A 29 -13.03 2.17 1.59
C THR A 29 -12.23 1.50 0.48
N VAL A 30 -11.10 2.11 0.12
CA VAL A 30 -10.14 1.58 -0.86
C VAL A 30 -8.88 1.16 -0.13
N LEU A 31 -8.40 -0.05 -0.40
CA LEU A 31 -7.18 -0.60 0.18
C LEU A 31 -6.20 -0.98 -0.94
N PRO A 32 -4.87 -0.86 -0.71
CA PRO A 32 -3.90 -1.48 -1.59
C PRO A 32 -4.09 -3.01 -1.56
N ARG A 33 -3.81 -3.68 -2.70
CA ARG A 33 -4.00 -5.13 -2.84
C ARG A 33 -3.30 -5.92 -1.74
N THR A 34 -2.09 -5.51 -1.37
CA THR A 34 -1.31 -6.12 -0.28
C THR A 34 -2.02 -6.08 1.07
N ALA A 35 -2.89 -5.11 1.35
CA ALA A 35 -3.63 -5.04 2.61
C ALA A 35 -5.02 -5.71 2.54
N ALA A 36 -5.50 -6.05 1.35
CA ALA A 36 -6.82 -6.63 1.15
C ALA A 36 -6.91 -8.11 1.60
N GLY A 37 -5.78 -8.82 1.65
CA GLY A 37 -5.71 -10.26 1.95
C GLY A 37 -4.97 -10.68 3.23
N ILE A 38 -4.30 -9.75 3.93
CA ILE A 38 -3.30 -10.14 4.96
C ILE A 38 -3.88 -10.55 6.32
N ASN A 39 -5.13 -10.22 6.64
CA ASN A 39 -5.74 -10.67 7.89
C ASN A 39 -7.22 -10.82 7.66
N SER A 40 -7.67 -11.84 6.94
CA SER A 40 -9.08 -12.21 6.96
C SER A 40 -9.49 -12.45 8.42
N LEU A 41 -9.97 -11.41 9.12
CA LEU A 41 -10.98 -11.59 10.13
C LEU A 41 -11.93 -12.63 9.50
N PRO A 42 -12.16 -13.79 10.13
CA PRO A 42 -12.98 -14.86 9.56
C PRO A 42 -14.46 -14.48 9.46
N ASN A 43 -14.74 -13.22 9.18
CA ASN A 43 -16.05 -12.61 9.22
C ASN A 43 -16.49 -12.27 7.80
N GLU A 44 -17.56 -12.95 7.42
CA GLU A 44 -18.46 -12.73 6.28
C GLU A 44 -18.98 -11.28 6.15
N MET A 45 -18.60 -10.38 7.07
CA MET A 45 -19.03 -8.98 7.14
C MET A 45 -18.36 -8.06 6.11
N LEU A 46 -17.26 -8.49 5.49
CA LEU A 46 -16.52 -7.67 4.53
C LEU A 46 -16.26 -8.41 3.22
N VAL A 47 -16.46 -7.68 2.13
CA VAL A 47 -16.28 -8.18 0.78
C VAL A 47 -15.36 -7.23 0.03
N THR A 48 -14.25 -7.75 -0.49
CA THR A 48 -13.35 -7.00 -1.36
C THR A 48 -13.71 -7.24 -2.83
N ARG A 49 -13.58 -6.18 -3.64
CA ARG A 49 -13.81 -6.22 -5.09
C ARG A 49 -12.70 -5.45 -5.81
N PRO A 50 -12.13 -6.00 -6.90
CA PRO A 50 -11.20 -5.24 -7.71
C PRO A 50 -11.90 -4.07 -8.41
N PHE A 51 -11.14 -3.05 -8.79
CA PHE A 51 -11.64 -2.00 -9.67
C PHE A 51 -11.97 -2.57 -11.06
N ASN A 52 -12.98 -2.00 -11.70
CA ASN A 52 -13.28 -2.31 -13.09
C ASN A 52 -12.28 -1.57 -14.01
N GLY A 53 -11.80 -2.24 -15.07
CA GLY A 53 -10.82 -1.68 -15.99
C GLY A 53 -9.42 -1.55 -15.38
N GLU A 54 -8.72 -0.47 -15.69
CA GLU A 54 -7.37 -0.22 -15.17
C GLU A 54 -7.43 0.29 -13.73
N ALA A 55 -6.90 -0.49 -12.79
CA ALA A 55 -6.89 -0.14 -11.38
C ALA A 55 -5.88 0.97 -11.08
N PRO A 56 -6.17 1.90 -10.14
CA PRO A 56 -5.22 2.91 -9.71
C PRO A 56 -3.98 2.26 -9.08
N GLN A 57 -2.81 2.77 -9.44
CA GLN A 57 -1.53 2.25 -8.99
C GLN A 57 -0.79 3.27 -8.12
N ARG A 58 0.10 2.78 -7.26
CA ARG A 58 1.06 3.60 -6.51
C ARG A 58 2.45 3.00 -6.64
N THR A 59 3.46 3.84 -6.72
CA THR A 59 4.86 3.42 -6.67
C THR A 59 5.32 3.39 -5.23
N VAL A 60 5.80 2.23 -4.78
CA VAL A 60 6.48 2.07 -3.49
C VAL A 60 7.98 2.06 -3.75
N ALA A 61 8.75 2.82 -2.97
CA ALA A 61 10.19 2.95 -3.13
C ALA A 61 10.93 2.70 -1.82
N LEU A 62 12.12 2.11 -1.92
CA LEU A 62 13.09 2.07 -0.84
C LEU A 62 13.93 3.34 -0.91
N ALA A 63 14.02 4.08 0.20
CA ALA A 63 14.78 5.31 0.29
C ALA A 63 15.76 5.26 1.47
N TRP A 64 16.97 5.80 1.27
CA TRP A 64 18.00 5.88 2.30
C TRP A 64 18.83 7.16 2.11
N ARG A 65 19.54 7.56 3.17
CA ARG A 65 20.47 8.70 3.11
C ARG A 65 21.69 8.33 2.27
N LYS A 66 22.16 9.26 1.43
CA LYS A 66 23.41 9.10 0.66
C LYS A 66 24.63 8.73 1.52
N SER A 67 24.69 9.24 2.75
CA SER A 67 25.77 8.98 3.70
C SER A 67 25.63 7.67 4.48
N PHE A 68 24.68 6.80 4.13
CA PHE A 68 24.48 5.54 4.83
C PHE A 68 25.70 4.61 4.60
N PRO A 69 26.37 4.13 5.67
CA PRO A 69 27.68 3.51 5.54
C PRO A 69 27.68 2.04 5.07
N ARG A 70 26.51 1.45 4.79
CA ARG A 70 26.36 0.02 4.47
C ARG A 70 25.55 -0.20 3.18
N PRO A 71 26.09 0.11 2.00
CA PRO A 71 25.36 -0.08 0.73
C PRO A 71 24.95 -1.54 0.50
N GLN A 72 25.76 -2.51 0.93
CA GLN A 72 25.44 -3.94 0.78
C GLN A 72 24.18 -4.34 1.56
N ALA A 73 23.89 -3.69 2.68
CA ALA A 73 22.66 -3.95 3.42
C ALA A 73 21.42 -3.49 2.64
N ILE A 74 21.54 -2.39 1.88
CA ILE A 74 20.46 -1.88 1.04
C ILE A 74 20.23 -2.80 -0.17
N GLU A 75 21.30 -3.35 -0.75
CA GLU A 75 21.23 -4.35 -1.81
C GLU A 75 20.46 -5.59 -1.34
N VAL A 76 20.85 -6.17 -0.19
CA VAL A 76 20.16 -7.33 0.39
C VAL A 76 18.70 -7.02 0.70
N LEU A 77 18.38 -5.85 1.27
CA LEU A 77 16.99 -5.46 1.53
C LEU A 77 16.18 -5.36 0.24
N THR A 78 16.75 -4.82 -0.83
CA THR A 78 16.10 -4.73 -2.14
C THR A 78 15.78 -6.12 -2.67
N GLU A 79 16.76 -7.02 -2.63
CA GLU A 79 16.60 -8.41 -3.11
C GLU A 79 15.51 -9.14 -2.32
N VAL A 80 15.53 -9.03 -0.98
CA VAL A 80 14.53 -9.64 -0.11
C VAL A 80 13.12 -9.09 -0.39
N ILE A 81 12.99 -7.77 -0.55
CA ILE A 81 11.69 -7.15 -0.86
C ILE A 81 11.19 -7.60 -2.24
N ALA A 82 12.06 -7.67 -3.25
CA ALA A 82 11.71 -8.13 -4.58
C ALA A 82 11.31 -9.61 -4.60
N ALA A 83 11.97 -10.45 -3.79
CA ALA A 83 11.70 -11.88 -3.68
C ALA A 83 10.46 -12.21 -2.81
N ALA A 84 9.91 -11.25 -2.07
CA ALA A 84 8.81 -11.49 -1.12
C ALA A 84 7.49 -11.92 -1.77
N GLY A 85 7.33 -11.79 -3.09
CA GLY A 85 6.16 -12.31 -3.82
C GLY A 85 4.82 -11.70 -3.36
N LEU A 86 4.81 -10.39 -3.06
CA LEU A 86 3.64 -9.69 -2.54
C LEU A 86 2.50 -9.61 -3.59
N ASP A 87 1.27 -9.96 -3.18
CA ASP A 87 0.10 -9.92 -4.07
C ASP A 87 -0.20 -8.51 -4.58
N GLY A 88 -0.42 -8.39 -5.90
CA GLY A 88 -0.67 -7.13 -6.59
C GLY A 88 0.51 -6.17 -6.66
N VAL A 89 1.74 -6.66 -6.47
CA VAL A 89 2.96 -5.85 -6.62
C VAL A 89 3.68 -6.25 -7.90
N THR A 90 4.02 -5.25 -8.72
CA THR A 90 4.85 -5.42 -9.92
C THR A 90 6.17 -4.70 -9.70
N SER A 91 7.29 -5.42 -9.83
CA SER A 91 8.62 -4.83 -9.74
C SER A 91 8.90 -3.96 -10.96
N LEU A 92 9.13 -2.66 -10.73
CA LEU A 92 9.40 -1.68 -11.79
C LEU A 92 10.86 -1.67 -12.27
N HIS A 93 11.76 -2.35 -11.57
CA HIS A 93 13.18 -2.38 -11.88
C HIS A 93 13.66 -3.82 -12.14
N SER A 94 14.08 -4.08 -13.38
CA SER A 94 14.65 -5.35 -13.84
C SER A 94 16.19 -5.27 -14.02
N GLY A 95 16.85 -4.27 -13.43
CA GLY A 95 18.29 -4.06 -13.61
C GLY A 95 18.95 -3.44 -12.39
N ALA A 96 20.24 -3.77 -12.20
CA ALA A 96 21.08 -3.33 -11.09
C ALA A 96 20.77 -1.88 -10.69
N ILE A 97 20.53 -1.66 -9.38
CA ILE A 97 20.30 -0.33 -8.82
C ILE A 97 21.53 0.52 -9.13
N LYS A 98 21.46 1.31 -10.20
CA LYS A 98 22.35 2.43 -10.37
C LYS A 98 21.91 3.43 -9.32
N SER A 99 22.72 3.61 -8.28
CA SER A 99 22.61 4.75 -7.38
C SER A 99 22.41 6.00 -8.22
N GLN A 100 21.20 6.56 -8.25
CA GLN A 100 20.93 7.78 -8.99
C GLN A 100 21.87 8.87 -8.45
N PRO A 101 22.54 9.65 -9.32
CA PRO A 101 23.29 10.79 -8.86
C PRO A 101 22.32 11.79 -8.24
N ALA A 102 22.82 12.49 -7.23
CA ALA A 102 22.05 13.39 -6.38
C ALA A 102 21.14 14.32 -7.21
N LEU A 103 19.89 14.48 -6.76
CA LEU A 103 19.12 15.70 -7.01
C LEU A 103 19.92 16.84 -6.35
N THR A 104 20.85 17.40 -7.12
CA THR A 104 21.61 18.60 -6.76
C THR A 104 20.60 19.74 -6.66
N ARG A 105 20.53 20.33 -5.48
CA ARG A 105 19.92 21.64 -5.30
C ARG A 105 20.91 22.70 -5.76
#